data_AF-A0A2D0A641-F1
#
_entry.id   AF-A0A2D0A641-F1
#
_cell.length_a   1.000
_cell.length_b   1.000
_cell.length_c   1.000
_cell.angle_alpha   90.00
_cell.angle_beta   90.00
_cell.angle_gamma   90.00
#
_symmetry.space_group_name_H-M   'P 1'
#
loop_
_entity.id
_entity.type
_entity.pdbx_description
1 polymer ?
#
loop_
_entity_poly.entity_id
_entity_poly.type
_entity_poly.pdbx_seq_one_letter_code
_entity_poly.pdbx_strand_id
1 'polypeptide(L)'
;MNLNERISKIIEYSELSSSEFADTIDVQRSNISHITSGRNKPSLDFLIKIKERFPEIQWDWLIKGEGEMLIKPEPEIIVEKQKPTSLPDLFSLIDDDNFGITESEDSVQKEIPRESKISQQSPEREKISDSQRLAVQEIQPKLQTPENQKSKIIRIVMFYDNGKFESFEP
;
A
#
# COMPACT_ATOMS: atom_id res chain seq x y z
N MET A 1 -13.26 -14.37 8.20
CA MET A 1 -13.78 -13.01 8.01
C MET A 1 -12.94 -12.34 6.94
N ASN A 2 -13.55 -11.92 5.84
CA ASN A 2 -12.85 -11.31 4.70
C ASN A 2 -12.55 -9.81 4.94
N LEU A 3 -11.64 -9.22 4.16
CA LEU A 3 -11.25 -7.82 4.33
C LEU A 3 -12.42 -6.84 4.15
N ASN A 4 -13.29 -7.09 3.17
CA ASN A 4 -14.51 -6.30 2.96
C ASN A 4 -15.46 -6.37 4.16
N GLU A 5 -15.63 -7.55 4.78
CA GLU A 5 -16.43 -7.70 6.00
C GLU A 5 -15.81 -6.92 7.16
N ARG A 6 -14.48 -6.87 7.25
CA ARG A 6 -13.77 -6.13 8.30
C ARG A 6 -13.96 -4.63 8.14
N ILE A 7 -13.91 -4.14 6.92
CA ILE A 7 -14.22 -2.76 6.59
C ILE A 7 -15.69 -2.44 6.92
N SER A 8 -16.64 -3.34 6.60
CA SER A 8 -18.04 -3.17 7.00
C SER A 8 -18.21 -3.08 8.52
N LYS A 9 -17.48 -3.90 9.30
CA LYS A 9 -17.51 -3.80 10.76
C LYS A 9 -16.91 -2.49 11.29
N ILE A 10 -15.88 -1.95 10.65
CA ILE A 10 -15.31 -0.64 11.02
C ILE A 10 -16.35 0.46 10.78
N ILE A 11 -17.07 0.40 9.65
CA ILE A 11 -18.15 1.36 9.35
C ILE A 11 -19.26 1.26 10.40
N GLU A 12 -19.68 0.04 10.75
CA GLU A 12 -20.69 -0.18 11.81
C GLU A 12 -20.20 0.34 13.18
N TYR A 13 -18.95 0.08 13.54
CA TYR A 13 -18.33 0.57 14.77
C TYR A 13 -18.25 2.10 14.83
N SER A 14 -18.05 2.76 13.68
CA SER A 14 -17.99 4.22 13.64
C SER A 14 -19.34 4.90 13.86
N GLU A 15 -20.46 4.15 13.85
CA GLU A 15 -21.84 4.66 13.92
C GLU A 15 -22.18 5.66 12.79
N LEU A 16 -21.36 5.71 11.73
CA LEU A 16 -21.54 6.58 10.57
C LEU A 16 -22.28 5.85 9.46
N SER A 17 -23.05 6.59 8.67
CA SER A 17 -23.52 6.08 7.38
C SER A 17 -22.36 5.85 6.42
N SER A 18 -22.51 4.97 5.42
CA SER A 18 -21.45 4.73 4.43
C SER A 18 -21.01 5.97 3.66
N SER A 19 -21.89 6.98 3.55
CA SER A 19 -21.56 8.26 2.92
C SER A 19 -20.69 9.13 3.83
N GLU A 20 -21.08 9.26 5.10
CA GLU A 20 -20.31 10.02 6.09
C GLU A 20 -18.96 9.39 6.37
N PHE A 21 -18.89 8.05 6.41
CA PHE A 21 -17.63 7.34 6.53
C PHE A 21 -16.69 7.67 5.37
N ALA A 22 -17.20 7.66 4.13
CA ALA A 22 -16.41 8.02 2.95
C ALA A 22 -15.86 9.44 3.04
N ASP A 23 -16.72 10.39 3.43
CA ASP A 23 -16.35 11.79 3.62
C ASP A 23 -15.30 11.94 4.76
N THR A 24 -15.41 11.13 5.82
CA THR A 24 -14.50 11.16 7.00
C THR A 24 -13.08 10.70 6.65
N ILE A 25 -12.96 9.62 5.87
CA ILE A 25 -11.65 9.10 5.42
C ILE A 25 -11.19 9.74 4.09
N ASP A 26 -11.90 10.76 3.60
CA ASP A 26 -11.59 11.48 2.36
C ASP A 26 -11.45 10.54 1.13
N VAL A 27 -12.51 9.77 0.87
CA VAL A 27 -12.64 8.91 -0.32
C VAL A 27 -14.01 9.07 -0.96
N GLN A 28 -14.11 8.72 -2.24
CA GLN A 28 -15.38 8.78 -2.95
C GLN A 28 -16.40 7.77 -2.38
N ARG A 29 -17.66 8.19 -2.18
CA ARG A 29 -18.74 7.34 -1.63
C ARG A 29 -18.98 6.04 -2.41
N SER A 30 -18.81 6.09 -3.74
CA SER A 30 -18.90 4.91 -4.60
C SER A 30 -17.82 3.87 -4.27
N ASN A 31 -16.65 4.31 -3.82
CA ASN A 31 -15.54 3.43 -3.43
C ASN A 31 -15.98 2.53 -2.26
N ILE A 32 -16.57 3.10 -1.21
CA ILE A 32 -17.09 2.33 -0.06
C ILE A 32 -18.05 1.23 -0.50
N SER A 33 -19.02 1.56 -1.35
CA SER A 33 -20.01 0.59 -1.84
C SER A 33 -19.38 -0.56 -2.65
N HIS A 34 -18.40 -0.25 -3.51
CA HIS A 34 -17.70 -1.28 -4.28
C HIS A 34 -16.81 -2.18 -3.41
N ILE A 35 -16.25 -1.64 -2.33
CA ILE A 35 -15.43 -2.40 -1.37
C ILE A 35 -16.32 -3.32 -0.52
N THR A 36 -17.37 -2.78 0.10
CA THR A 36 -18.23 -3.56 1.01
C THR A 36 -18.98 -4.66 0.25
N SER A 37 -19.36 -4.42 -1.01
CA SER A 37 -19.93 -5.45 -1.90
C SER A 37 -18.93 -6.50 -2.39
N GLY A 38 -17.63 -6.33 -2.14
CA GLY A 38 -16.58 -7.27 -2.52
C GLY A 38 -16.25 -7.28 -4.03
N ARG A 39 -16.77 -6.33 -4.80
CA ARG A 39 -16.44 -6.18 -6.23
C ARG A 39 -15.01 -5.67 -6.43
N ASN A 40 -14.54 -4.82 -5.52
CA ASN A 40 -13.22 -4.22 -5.57
C ASN A 40 -12.40 -4.56 -4.31
N LYS A 41 -11.09 -4.71 -4.48
CA LYS A 41 -10.14 -4.76 -3.35
C LYS A 41 -9.76 -3.33 -2.94
N PRO A 42 -9.64 -3.04 -1.63
CA PRO A 42 -9.11 -1.76 -1.16
C PRO A 42 -7.66 -1.58 -1.58
N SER A 43 -7.30 -0.35 -1.92
CA SER A 43 -5.90 0.05 -2.10
C SER A 43 -5.21 0.18 -0.74
N LEU A 44 -3.88 0.19 -0.74
CA LEU A 44 -3.10 0.45 0.48
C LEU A 44 -3.42 1.83 1.06
N ASP A 45 -3.50 2.85 0.20
CA ASP A 45 -3.87 4.22 0.58
C ASP A 45 -5.21 4.28 1.32
N PHE A 46 -6.20 3.52 0.86
CA PHE A 46 -7.49 3.41 1.53
C PHE A 46 -7.36 2.87 2.95
N LEU A 47 -6.54 1.83 3.16
CA LEU A 47 -6.32 1.25 4.49
C LEU A 47 -5.55 2.20 5.41
N ILE A 48 -4.58 2.95 4.86
CA ILE A 48 -3.84 3.99 5.60
C ILE A 48 -4.80 5.08 6.08
N LYS A 49 -5.65 5.61 5.19
CA LYS A 49 -6.65 6.63 5.54
C LYS A 49 -7.62 6.17 6.64
N ILE A 50 -8.04 4.90 6.61
CA ILE A 50 -8.80 4.30 7.71
C ILE A 50 -8.00 4.35 9.00
N LYS A 51 -6.74 3.91 8.99
CA LYS A 51 -5.90 3.88 10.19
C LYS A 51 -5.63 5.27 10.77
N GLU A 52 -5.50 6.28 9.93
CA GLU A 52 -5.31 7.68 10.34
C GLU A 52 -6.54 8.26 11.04
N ARG A 53 -7.74 7.85 10.63
CA ARG A 53 -9.01 8.30 11.24
C ARG A 53 -9.44 7.46 12.44
N PHE A 54 -9.12 6.17 12.42
CA PHE A 54 -9.46 5.21 13.47
C PHE A 54 -8.16 4.57 14.02
N PRO A 55 -7.34 5.34 14.75
CA PRO A 55 -6.07 4.85 15.29
C PRO A 55 -6.23 3.70 16.28
N GLU A 56 -7.41 3.54 16.87
CA GLU A 56 -7.78 2.44 17.76
C GLU A 56 -7.89 1.09 17.04
N ILE A 57 -7.92 1.04 15.71
CA ILE A 57 -7.99 -0.22 14.96
C ILE A 57 -6.61 -0.88 14.84
N GLN A 58 -6.56 -2.19 15.11
CA GLN A 58 -5.36 -3.02 14.99
C GLN A 58 -5.05 -3.41 13.53
N TRP A 59 -3.79 -3.25 13.13
CA TRP A 59 -3.34 -3.59 11.77
C TRP A 59 -3.43 -5.09 11.46
N ASP A 60 -3.02 -5.95 12.40
CA ASP A 60 -3.08 -7.40 12.21
C ASP A 60 -4.51 -7.89 12.01
N TRP A 61 -5.45 -7.32 12.77
CA TRP A 61 -6.86 -7.59 12.57
C TRP A 61 -7.35 -7.07 11.22
N LEU A 62 -7.04 -5.83 10.85
CA LEU A 62 -7.48 -5.25 9.58
C LEU A 62 -6.94 -6.02 8.36
N ILE A 63 -5.65 -6.36 8.35
CA ILE A 63 -4.97 -6.95 7.18
C ILE A 63 -5.11 -8.48 7.17
N LYS A 64 -4.72 -9.14 8.26
CA LYS A 64 -4.67 -10.62 8.34
C LYS A 64 -5.99 -11.21 8.83
N GLY A 65 -6.80 -10.43 9.55
CA GLY A 65 -8.03 -10.93 10.17
C GLY A 65 -7.77 -11.71 11.46
N GLU A 66 -6.61 -11.51 12.08
CA GLU A 66 -6.17 -12.20 13.29
C GLU A 66 -6.22 -11.25 14.49
N GLY A 67 -6.48 -11.78 15.68
CA GLY A 67 -6.51 -10.98 16.92
C GLY A 67 -7.80 -10.19 17.13
N GLU A 68 -7.71 -9.11 17.89
CA GLU A 68 -8.83 -8.23 18.23
C GLU A 68 -8.86 -6.98 17.38
N MET A 69 -10.06 -6.45 17.11
CA MET A 69 -10.26 -5.27 16.27
C MET A 69 -9.64 -4.01 16.87
N LEU A 70 -9.81 -3.82 18.18
CA LEU A 70 -9.40 -2.62 18.89
C LEU A 70 -8.09 -2.83 19.63
N ILE A 71 -7.27 -1.80 19.71
CA ILE A 71 -6.12 -1.75 20.62
C ILE A 71 -6.70 -1.82 22.03
N LYS A 72 -6.38 -2.87 22.79
CA LYS A 72 -6.65 -2.84 24.22
C LYS A 72 -5.86 -1.69 24.81
N PRO A 73 -6.45 -0.81 25.62
CA PRO A 73 -5.67 0.04 26.49
C PRO A 73 -4.98 -0.90 27.48
N GLU A 74 -3.79 -1.35 27.12
CA GLU A 74 -2.86 -1.85 28.13
C GLU A 74 -2.69 -0.69 29.10
N PRO A 75 -2.88 -0.91 30.42
CA PRO A 75 -2.63 0.15 31.37
C PRO A 75 -1.22 0.64 31.10
N GLU A 76 -1.07 1.92 30.77
CA GLU A 76 0.23 2.54 30.68
C GLU A 76 0.95 2.18 31.97
N ILE A 77 1.91 1.25 31.87
CA ILE A 77 2.86 1.05 32.94
C ILE A 77 3.61 2.37 32.91
N ILE A 78 3.22 3.28 33.79
CA ILE A 78 4.01 4.44 34.17
C ILE A 78 5.31 3.81 34.67
N VAL A 79 6.27 3.67 33.76
CA VAL A 79 7.65 3.39 34.14
C VAL A 79 8.09 4.68 34.81
N GLU A 80 7.80 4.78 36.10
CA GLU A 80 8.56 5.65 36.99
C GLU A 80 10.02 5.42 36.63
N LYS A 81 10.70 6.52 36.25
CA LYS A 81 12.14 6.56 36.07
C LYS A 81 12.81 6.17 37.39
N GLN A 82 12.88 4.88 37.68
CA GLN A 82 13.76 4.37 38.71
C GLN A 82 15.18 4.58 38.18
N LYS A 83 15.98 5.28 38.98
CA LYS A 83 17.40 5.56 38.75
C LYS A 83 18.10 4.33 38.15
N PRO A 84 18.98 4.49 37.15
CA PRO A 84 19.72 3.37 36.61
C PRO A 84 20.53 2.74 37.74
N THR A 85 20.24 1.47 38.03
CA THR A 85 21.15 0.56 38.72
C THR A 85 22.47 0.62 37.96
N SER A 86 23.55 1.00 38.64
CA SER A 86 24.87 1.18 38.06
C SER A 86 25.42 -0.18 37.61
N LEU A 87 25.05 -0.60 36.40
CA LEU A 87 25.89 -1.51 35.65
C LEU A 87 27.19 -0.77 35.37
N PRO A 88 28.36 -1.38 35.63
CA PRO A 88 29.62 -0.75 35.29
C PRO A 88 29.65 -0.49 33.78
N ASP A 89 30.05 0.72 33.42
CA ASP A 89 30.21 1.14 32.04
C ASP A 89 31.28 0.25 31.38
N LEU A 90 31.06 -0.11 30.11
CA LEU A 90 31.95 -1.01 29.36
C LEU A 90 33.39 -0.46 29.29
N PHE A 91 33.53 0.86 29.44
CA PHE A 91 34.80 1.57 29.48
C PHE A 91 35.51 1.53 30.84
N SER A 92 34.80 1.23 31.95
CA SER A 92 35.42 1.10 33.28
C SER A 92 36.21 -0.21 33.46
N LEU A 93 36.13 -1.13 32.50
CA LEU A 93 36.87 -2.40 32.49
C LEU A 93 38.24 -2.29 31.78
N ILE A 94 38.53 -1.15 31.16
CA ILE A 94 39.74 -0.96 30.33
C ILE A 94 40.89 -0.33 31.14
N ASP A 95 40.60 0.29 32.28
CA ASP A 95 41.60 0.94 33.15
C ASP A 95 42.43 -0.05 34.01
N ASP A 96 42.42 -1.35 33.70
CA ASP A 96 43.35 -2.29 34.31
C ASP A 96 44.75 -2.05 33.70
N ASP A 97 45.62 -1.36 34.46
CA ASP A 97 47.00 -0.95 34.15
C ASP A 97 47.98 -2.10 33.79
N ASN A 98 47.45 -3.28 33.43
CA ASN A 98 48.20 -4.46 33.04
C ASN A 98 48.10 -4.82 31.55
N PHE A 99 47.44 -4.03 30.70
CA PHE A 99 47.49 -4.25 29.25
C PHE A 99 48.73 -3.60 28.61
N GLY A 100 49.89 -4.08 29.04
CA GLY A 100 51.17 -3.76 28.46
C GLY A 100 51.41 -4.49 27.14
N ILE A 101 51.73 -3.69 26.12
CA ILE A 101 52.80 -3.96 25.16
C ILE A 101 52.49 -5.09 24.15
N THR A 102 51.87 -4.72 23.04
CA THR A 102 52.51 -5.03 21.75
C THR A 102 52.39 -3.79 20.86
N GLU A 103 53.56 -3.24 20.57
CA GLU A 103 53.76 -2.25 19.52
C GLU A 103 53.34 -2.87 18.18
N SER A 104 52.53 -2.16 17.42
CA SER A 104 52.75 -2.02 15.98
C SER A 104 51.82 -0.94 15.46
N GLU A 105 52.44 0.13 15.01
CA GLU A 105 51.87 1.17 14.17
C GLU A 105 50.96 0.57 13.08
N ASP A 106 49.73 1.06 12.99
CA ASP A 106 49.07 1.13 11.69
C ASP A 106 48.08 2.30 11.71
N SER A 107 48.59 3.46 11.29
CA SER A 107 47.78 4.61 10.94
C SER A 107 46.99 4.28 9.68
N VAL A 108 45.82 3.66 9.81
CA VAL A 108 44.92 3.48 8.67
C VAL A 108 44.23 4.80 8.39
N GLN A 109 44.77 5.52 7.41
CA GLN A 109 44.17 6.71 6.84
C GLN A 109 42.81 6.35 6.23
N LYS A 110 41.81 7.13 6.64
CA LYS A 110 40.44 7.12 6.13
C LYS A 110 40.43 7.65 4.69
N GLU A 111 40.45 6.76 3.71
CA GLU A 111 40.09 7.11 2.32
C GLU A 111 38.67 6.64 2.02
N ILE A 112 37.77 7.61 1.95
CA ILE A 112 36.42 7.44 1.41
C ILE A 112 36.56 7.35 -0.12
N PRO A 113 36.14 6.26 -0.78
CA PRO A 113 36.10 6.23 -2.23
C PRO A 113 35.10 7.28 -2.73
N ARG A 114 35.61 8.35 -3.35
CA ARG A 114 34.79 9.28 -4.12
C ARG A 114 34.32 8.55 -5.38
N GLU A 115 33.07 8.12 -5.42
CA GLU A 115 32.42 7.75 -6.70
C GLU A 115 32.31 9.00 -7.58
N SER A 116 33.29 9.18 -8.46
CA SER A 116 33.24 10.20 -9.49
C SER A 116 33.89 9.67 -10.75
N LYS A 117 33.11 8.85 -11.49
CA LYS A 117 33.17 8.74 -12.95
C LYS A 117 32.03 7.83 -13.43
N ILE A 118 30.87 8.43 -13.67
CA ILE A 118 29.93 7.86 -14.64
C ILE A 118 29.87 8.87 -15.78
N SER A 119 30.29 8.37 -16.95
CA SER A 119 30.26 9.07 -18.23
C SER A 119 28.83 9.51 -18.55
N GLN A 120 28.67 10.76 -18.94
CA GLN A 120 27.44 11.25 -19.56
C GLN A 120 27.20 10.45 -20.86
N GLN A 121 26.02 9.85 -21.01
CA GLN A 121 25.49 9.43 -22.30
C GLN A 121 24.18 10.19 -22.56
N SER A 122 24.13 10.73 -23.78
CA SER A 122 23.09 11.55 -24.41
C SER A 122 21.78 10.80 -24.66
N PRO A 123 20.66 11.50 -24.99
CA PRO A 123 19.34 10.89 -24.97
C PRO A 123 19.12 10.05 -26.22
N GLU A 124 18.92 8.74 -26.05
CA GLU A 124 18.48 7.85 -27.11
C GLU A 124 17.04 7.41 -26.85
N ARG A 125 16.21 7.58 -27.88
CA ARG A 125 14.76 7.38 -27.85
C ARG A 125 14.46 5.92 -27.52
N GLU A 126 13.84 5.69 -26.37
CA GLU A 126 13.30 4.39 -25.99
C GLU A 126 12.20 3.97 -26.99
N LYS A 127 12.52 3.03 -27.88
CA LYS A 127 11.51 2.15 -28.46
C LYS A 127 11.21 1.07 -27.42
N ILE A 128 10.24 1.34 -26.56
CA ILE A 128 9.62 0.31 -25.73
C ILE A 128 8.92 -0.70 -26.66
N SER A 129 9.57 -1.84 -26.85
CA SER A 129 9.03 -3.03 -27.49
C SER A 129 8.30 -3.85 -26.42
N ASP A 130 7.16 -3.36 -25.94
CA ASP A 130 6.33 -4.10 -24.97
C ASP A 130 5.00 -4.56 -25.57
N SER A 131 5.08 -5.04 -26.81
CA SER A 131 4.01 -5.83 -27.41
C SER A 131 4.14 -7.28 -26.96
N GLN A 132 3.76 -7.59 -25.71
CA GLN A 132 3.21 -8.92 -25.45
C GLN A 132 1.90 -9.03 -26.21
N ARG A 133 2.00 -9.54 -27.44
CA ARG A 133 0.89 -9.92 -28.29
C ARG A 133 0.12 -11.00 -27.55
N LEU A 134 -1.06 -10.66 -27.01
CA LEU A 134 -2.05 -11.67 -26.63
C LEU A 134 -2.23 -12.59 -27.84
N ALA A 135 -1.93 -13.87 -27.65
CA ALA A 135 -2.14 -14.89 -28.65
C ALA A 135 -3.57 -14.73 -29.21
N VAL A 136 -3.66 -14.65 -30.54
CA VAL A 136 -4.91 -14.86 -31.24
C VAL A 136 -5.32 -16.29 -30.96
N GLN A 137 -6.10 -16.50 -29.90
CA GLN A 137 -6.95 -17.67 -29.83
C GLN A 137 -7.99 -17.46 -30.92
N GLU A 138 -7.93 -18.29 -31.95
CA GLU A 138 -9.02 -18.47 -32.91
C GLU A 138 -10.29 -18.80 -32.12
N ILE A 139 -11.09 -17.78 -31.83
CA ILE A 139 -12.45 -17.98 -31.34
C ILE A 139 -13.23 -18.44 -32.56
N GLN A 140 -13.37 -19.75 -32.70
CA GLN A 140 -14.40 -20.32 -33.56
C GLN A 140 -15.74 -19.67 -33.19
N PRO A 141 -16.50 -19.14 -34.16
CA PRO A 141 -17.82 -18.61 -33.86
C PRO A 141 -18.73 -19.77 -33.46
N LYS A 142 -18.92 -19.96 -32.15
CA LYS A 142 -20.08 -20.70 -31.66
C LYS A 142 -21.30 -19.88 -32.05
N LEU A 143 -21.96 -20.27 -33.14
CA LEU A 143 -23.36 -19.94 -33.38
C LEU A 143 -24.16 -20.51 -32.21
N GLN A 144 -24.38 -19.67 -31.21
CA GLN A 144 -25.52 -19.79 -30.33
C GLN A 144 -26.50 -18.77 -30.85
N THR A 145 -27.62 -19.24 -31.40
CA THR A 145 -28.83 -18.47 -31.58
C THR A 145 -29.53 -18.39 -30.23
N PRO A 146 -29.59 -17.22 -29.56
CA PRO A 146 -30.57 -16.98 -28.53
C PRO A 146 -31.75 -16.27 -29.18
N GLU A 147 -32.85 -17.00 -29.27
CA GLU A 147 -34.21 -16.53 -29.03
C GLU A 147 -34.38 -14.99 -28.85
N ASN A 148 -34.69 -14.32 -29.96
CA ASN A 148 -35.58 -13.17 -30.14
C ASN A 148 -35.77 -12.13 -29.01
N GLN A 149 -34.73 -11.77 -28.24
CA GLN A 149 -34.75 -10.55 -27.43
C GLN A 149 -34.19 -9.40 -28.26
N LYS A 150 -35.06 -8.52 -28.76
CA LYS A 150 -34.68 -7.30 -29.48
C LYS A 150 -33.79 -6.44 -28.57
N SER A 151 -32.48 -6.52 -28.75
CA SER A 151 -31.54 -5.66 -28.03
C SER A 151 -31.80 -4.21 -28.43
N LYS A 152 -32.23 -3.37 -27.48
CA LYS A 152 -32.42 -1.94 -27.72
C LYS A 152 -31.08 -1.24 -27.61
N ILE A 153 -30.71 -0.51 -28.66
CA ILE A 153 -29.52 0.35 -28.64
C ILE A 153 -29.81 1.48 -27.64
N ILE A 154 -28.92 1.64 -26.64
CA ILE A 154 -28.99 2.71 -25.65
C ILE A 154 -28.14 3.90 -26.10
N ARG A 155 -26.93 3.64 -26.62
CA ARG A 155 -25.98 4.67 -27.06
C ARG A 155 -24.93 4.09 -28.00
N ILE A 156 -24.53 4.88 -28.99
CA ILE A 156 -23.40 4.61 -29.88
C ILE A 156 -22.36 5.71 -29.67
N VAL A 157 -21.08 5.36 -29.56
CA VAL A 157 -19.97 6.32 -29.52
C VAL A 157 -19.03 6.02 -30.68
N MET A 158 -18.80 7.01 -31.54
CA MET A 158 -17.90 6.95 -32.69
C MET A 158 -16.62 7.70 -32.37
N PHE A 159 -15.47 7.08 -32.59
CA PHE A 159 -14.15 7.70 -32.42
C PHE A 159 -13.51 7.92 -33.80
N TYR A 160 -13.01 9.13 -34.03
CA TYR A 160 -12.32 9.51 -35.24
C TYR A 160 -10.80 9.53 -35.01
N ASP A 161 -10.04 9.31 -36.07
CA ASP A 161 -8.56 9.31 -36.06
C ASP A 161 -7.94 10.66 -35.66
N ASN A 162 -8.67 11.75 -35.88
CA ASN A 162 -8.32 13.10 -35.44
C ASN A 162 -8.57 13.36 -33.95
N GLY A 163 -8.93 12.32 -33.18
CA GLY A 163 -9.17 12.39 -31.74
C GLY A 163 -10.53 12.98 -31.35
N LYS A 164 -11.40 13.31 -32.32
CA LYS A 164 -12.79 13.68 -32.03
C LYS A 164 -13.62 12.43 -31.74
N PHE A 165 -14.68 12.59 -30.97
CA PHE A 165 -15.71 11.57 -30.82
C PHE A 165 -17.09 12.18 -30.91
N GLU A 166 -18.05 11.37 -31.35
CA GLU A 166 -19.46 11.72 -31.40
C GLU A 166 -20.28 10.64 -30.69
N SER A 167 -21.36 11.03 -30.03
CA SER A 167 -22.27 10.09 -29.40
C SER A 167 -23.69 10.27 -29.88
N PHE A 168 -24.36 9.15 -30.17
CA PHE A 168 -25.75 9.10 -30.62
C PHE A 168 -26.58 8.28 -29.64
N GLU A 169 -27.70 8.85 -29.21
CA GLU A 169 -28.74 8.21 -28.40
C GLU A 169 -30.03 8.20 -29.24
N PRO A 170 -30.58 7.02 -29.61
CA PRO A 170 -31.73 6.88 -30.49
C PRO A 170 -33.07 7.24 -29.87
#